data_AF-R7P583-F1
#
_entry.id   AF-R7P583-F1
#
_cell.length_a   1.000
_cell.length_b   1.000
_cell.length_c   1.000
_cell.angle_alpha   90.00
_cell.angle_beta   90.00
_cell.angle_gamma   90.00
#
_symmetry.space_group_name_H-M   'P 1'
#
loop_
_entity.id
_entity.type
_entity.pdbx_description
1 polymer ?
#
loop_
_entity_poly.entity_id
_entity_poly.type
_entity_poly.pdbx_seq_one_letter_code
_entity_poly.pdbx_strand_id
1 'polypeptide(L)'
;MMFDEKINYCILHNNPDENFINKLGSIPVIKDLEFNKLVERLEFFPNKQVIFNETLYGLKLDEKTEIFKLLKKQNISYINVTSNVEDALYSDYIFVYDGNKLVLEGNRNEVLKEEKTLKRLGYGLPFVVDLSIQLNYYDIFNKVYYDLDELVGALWN
;
A
#
# COMPACT_ATOMS: atom_id res chain seq x y z
N MET A 1 -6.32 -4.43 -16.42
CA MET A 1 -7.02 -3.65 -15.37
C MET A 1 -7.05 -2.20 -15.81
N MET A 2 -8.07 -1.44 -15.43
CA MET A 2 -8.07 0.02 -15.61
C MET A 2 -7.96 0.64 -14.23
N PHE A 3 -6.96 1.48 -14.01
CA PHE A 3 -6.74 2.20 -12.77
C PHE A 3 -7.26 3.63 -12.94
N ASP A 4 -8.04 4.11 -11.99
CA ASP A 4 -8.50 5.51 -11.96
C ASP A 4 -7.35 6.42 -11.52
N GLU A 5 -7.12 7.53 -12.23
CA GLU A 5 -6.06 8.49 -11.90
C GLU A 5 -6.29 9.23 -10.56
N LYS A 6 -7.45 9.06 -9.91
CA LYS A 6 -7.81 9.66 -8.62
C LYS A 6 -7.64 8.74 -7.42
N ILE A 7 -7.37 7.46 -7.65
CA ILE A 7 -7.30 6.44 -6.60
C ILE A 7 -5.86 5.97 -6.49
N ASN A 8 -5.37 5.85 -5.25
CA ASN A 8 -4.08 5.20 -4.99
C ASN A 8 -4.31 3.72 -4.73
N TYR A 9 -3.57 2.88 -5.44
CA TYR A 9 -3.74 1.44 -5.39
C TYR A 9 -2.53 0.78 -4.72
N CYS A 10 -2.79 -0.29 -3.96
CA CYS A 10 -1.77 -1.24 -3.54
C CYS A 10 -2.04 -2.58 -4.20
N ILE A 11 -0.99 -3.23 -4.70
CA ILE A 11 -1.02 -4.59 -5.21
C ILE A 11 -0.07 -5.39 -4.32
N LEU A 12 -0.64 -6.19 -3.42
CA LEU A 12 0.10 -7.14 -2.60
C LEU A 12 0.46 -8.34 -3.47
N HIS A 13 1.75 -8.46 -3.77
CA HIS A 13 2.30 -9.51 -4.61
C HIS A 13 3.71 -9.88 -4.15
N ASN A 14 3.91 -11.09 -3.64
CA ASN A 14 5.20 -11.53 -3.07
C ASN A 14 6.36 -11.63 -4.08
N ASN A 15 6.08 -11.93 -5.36
CA ASN A 15 7.12 -12.03 -6.38
C ASN A 15 6.59 -11.69 -7.79
N PRO A 16 6.31 -10.41 -8.09
CA PRO A 16 5.75 -10.01 -9.38
C PRO A 16 6.81 -10.16 -10.48
N ASP A 17 6.50 -10.95 -11.52
CA ASP A 17 7.35 -11.06 -12.69
C ASP A 17 7.18 -9.85 -13.63
N GLU A 18 8.10 -9.68 -14.59
CA GLU A 18 7.99 -8.59 -15.56
C GLU A 18 6.70 -8.69 -16.39
N ASN A 19 6.21 -9.91 -16.65
CA ASN A 19 4.95 -10.12 -17.35
C ASN A 19 3.76 -9.55 -16.57
N PHE A 20 3.75 -9.71 -15.25
CA PHE A 20 2.74 -9.15 -14.37
C PHE A 20 2.73 -7.63 -14.45
N ILE A 21 3.91 -7.00 -14.30
CA ILE A 21 4.03 -5.53 -14.38
C ILE A 21 3.57 -5.02 -15.75
N ASN A 22 3.95 -5.70 -16.84
CA ASN A 22 3.52 -5.33 -18.19
C ASN A 22 2.00 -5.44 -18.40
N LYS A 23 1.29 -6.29 -17.64
CA LYS A 23 -0.20 -6.37 -17.67
C LYS A 23 -0.87 -5.17 -17.00
N LEU A 24 -0.15 -4.41 -16.17
CA LEU A 24 -0.69 -3.21 -15.52
C LEU A 24 -0.85 -2.03 -16.50
N GLY A 25 -0.32 -2.16 -17.72
CA GLY A 25 -0.50 -1.22 -18.82
C GLY A 25 0.76 -0.41 -19.12
N SER A 26 0.58 0.69 -19.87
CA SER A 26 1.69 1.57 -20.29
C SER A 26 2.06 2.63 -19.25
N ILE A 27 1.77 2.38 -17.97
CA ILE A 27 2.06 3.31 -16.87
C ILE A 27 3.56 3.25 -16.56
N PRO A 28 4.25 4.39 -16.38
CA PRO A 28 5.69 4.37 -16.09
C PRO A 28 5.98 3.68 -14.77
N VAL A 29 6.94 2.75 -14.80
CA VAL A 29 7.38 1.98 -13.64
C VAL A 29 8.66 2.60 -13.07
N ILE A 30 8.69 2.77 -11.75
CA ILE A 30 9.88 3.08 -10.97
C ILE A 30 10.18 1.87 -10.10
N LYS A 31 11.43 1.43 -10.10
CA LYS A 31 11.92 0.27 -9.34
C LYS A 31 13.22 0.66 -8.64
N ASP A 32 13.36 0.23 -7.38
CA ASP A 32 14.61 0.27 -6.59
C ASP A 32 15.40 1.57 -6.74
N LEU A 33 14.79 2.68 -6.29
CA LEU A 33 15.39 4.01 -6.43
C LEU A 33 15.65 4.64 -5.05
N GLU A 34 16.85 5.16 -4.85
CA GLU A 34 17.20 5.91 -3.65
C GLU A 34 16.34 7.17 -3.52
N PHE A 35 16.05 7.57 -2.28
CA PHE A 35 15.14 8.66 -1.95
C PHE A 35 15.38 9.95 -2.76
N ASN A 36 16.60 10.47 -2.78
CA ASN A 36 16.90 11.73 -3.49
C ASN A 36 16.62 11.64 -5.00
N LYS A 37 17.00 10.52 -5.63
CA LYS A 37 16.74 10.30 -7.07
C LYS A 37 15.26 10.12 -7.35
N LEU A 38 14.53 9.54 -6.40
CA LEU A 38 13.08 9.41 -6.48
C LEU A 38 12.39 10.76 -6.43
N VAL A 39 12.82 11.63 -5.53
CA VAL A 39 12.32 13.01 -5.45
C VAL A 39 12.57 13.74 -6.78
N GLU A 40 13.82 13.76 -7.27
CA GLU A 40 14.17 14.43 -8.55
C GLU A 40 13.32 13.92 -9.73
N ARG A 41 13.13 12.59 -9.81
CA ARG A 41 12.32 11.97 -10.87
C ARG A 41 10.84 12.32 -10.75
N LEU A 42 10.32 12.41 -9.53
CA LEU A 42 8.93 12.73 -9.28
C LEU A 42 8.64 14.22 -9.43
N GLU A 43 9.60 15.12 -9.14
CA GLU A 43 9.45 16.58 -9.30
C GLU A 43 9.10 17.01 -10.74
N PHE A 44 9.66 16.31 -11.73
CA PHE A 44 9.44 16.60 -13.15
C PHE A 44 8.63 15.51 -13.85
N PHE A 45 7.81 14.76 -13.10
CA PHE A 45 7.15 13.59 -13.63
C PHE A 45 6.00 13.99 -14.59
N PRO A 46 6.04 13.58 -15.86
CA PRO A 46 5.12 14.09 -16.87
C PRO A 46 3.76 13.37 -16.87
N ASN A 47 3.61 12.25 -16.15
CA ASN A 47 2.42 11.42 -16.16
C ASN A 47 1.60 11.61 -14.89
N LYS A 48 0.29 11.38 -14.97
CA LYS A 48 -0.62 11.49 -13.82
C LYS A 48 -0.66 10.26 -12.93
N GLN A 49 -0.03 9.17 -13.36
CA GLN A 49 0.00 7.92 -12.64
C GLN A 49 1.38 7.28 -12.74
N VAL A 50 1.83 6.66 -11.65
CA VAL A 50 3.12 5.97 -11.56
C VAL A 50 2.97 4.60 -10.90
N ILE A 51 3.72 3.61 -11.36
CA ILE A 51 3.85 2.33 -10.68
C ILE A 51 5.13 2.36 -9.85
N PHE A 52 5.00 2.15 -8.54
CA PHE A 52 6.13 1.81 -7.68
C PHE A 52 6.23 0.29 -7.59
N ASN A 53 7.34 -0.27 -8.03
CA ASN A 53 7.64 -1.69 -7.88
C ASN A 53 8.69 -1.85 -6.78
N GLU A 54 8.25 -2.28 -5.59
CA GLU A 54 9.03 -2.40 -4.35
C GLU A 54 9.79 -1.13 -3.93
N THR A 55 9.51 0.01 -4.57
CA THR A 55 10.26 1.25 -4.35
C THR A 55 9.96 1.85 -2.99
N LEU A 56 8.71 1.78 -2.52
CA LEU A 56 8.34 2.31 -1.22
C LEU A 56 8.90 1.47 -0.07
N TYR A 57 9.07 0.16 -0.25
CA TYR A 57 9.54 -0.75 0.80
C TYR A 57 10.87 -0.30 1.42
N GLY A 58 11.81 0.16 0.59
CA GLY A 58 13.14 0.60 1.03
C GLY A 58 13.19 1.97 1.72
N LEU A 59 12.08 2.71 1.76
CA LEU A 59 12.04 4.07 2.31
C LEU A 59 11.66 4.10 3.79
N LYS A 60 12.23 5.06 4.52
CA LYS A 60 11.82 5.38 5.90
C LYS A 60 10.44 6.04 5.91
N LEU A 61 9.79 6.06 7.08
CA LEU A 61 8.47 6.66 7.24
C LEU A 61 8.43 8.15 6.86
N ASP A 62 9.44 8.92 7.27
CA ASP A 62 9.53 10.35 6.93
C ASP A 62 9.72 10.56 5.42
N GLU A 63 10.54 9.72 4.78
CA GLU A 63 10.77 9.73 3.33
C GLU A 63 9.49 9.40 2.56
N LYS A 64 8.76 8.33 2.96
CA LYS A 64 7.44 7.99 2.39
C LYS A 64 6.47 9.16 2.50
N THR A 65 6.43 9.78 3.68
CA THR A 65 5.56 10.94 3.94
C THR A 65 5.88 12.10 2.99
N GLU A 66 7.15 12.36 2.72
CA GLU A 66 7.58 13.38 1.76
C GLU A 66 7.18 13.02 0.32
N ILE A 67 7.38 11.77 -0.09
CA ILE A 67 6.96 11.27 -1.42
C ILE A 67 5.45 11.43 -1.60
N PHE A 68 4.62 11.03 -0.64
CA PHE A 68 3.16 11.16 -0.75
C PHE A 68 2.71 12.62 -0.81
N LYS A 69 3.36 13.51 -0.06
CA LYS A 69 3.11 14.96 -0.15
C LYS A 69 3.44 15.50 -1.53
N LEU A 70 4.57 15.09 -2.11
CA LEU A 70 5.01 15.48 -3.44
C LEU A 70 4.02 15.02 -4.52
N LEU A 71 3.63 13.74 -4.49
CA LEU A 71 2.65 13.16 -5.42
C LEU A 71 1.31 13.90 -5.36
N LYS A 72 0.82 14.16 -4.14
CA LYS A 72 -0.42 14.92 -3.92
C LYS A 72 -0.32 16.35 -4.46
N LYS A 73 0.80 17.05 -4.23
CA LYS A 73 1.03 18.42 -4.74
C LYS A 73 1.00 18.47 -6.26
N GLN A 74 1.47 17.42 -6.92
CA GLN A 74 1.52 17.31 -8.37
C GLN A 74 0.28 16.64 -8.98
N ASN A 75 -0.68 16.21 -8.15
CA ASN A 75 -1.86 15.47 -8.59
C ASN A 75 -1.48 14.20 -9.39
N ILE A 76 -0.51 13.46 -8.87
CA ILE A 76 -0.07 12.16 -9.38
C ILE A 76 -0.63 11.08 -8.45
N SER A 77 -1.41 10.14 -9.00
CA SER A 77 -1.79 8.91 -8.29
C SER A 77 -0.71 7.84 -8.47
N TYR A 78 -0.74 6.82 -7.61
CA TYR A 78 0.21 5.73 -7.70
C TYR A 78 -0.42 4.36 -7.57
N ILE A 79 0.27 3.37 -8.11
CA ILE A 79 0.03 1.95 -7.91
C ILE A 79 1.28 1.38 -7.25
N ASN A 80 1.19 1.00 -5.98
CA ASN A 80 2.30 0.39 -5.25
C ASN A 80 2.20 -1.13 -5.37
N VAL A 81 3.10 -1.74 -6.13
CA VAL A 81 3.28 -3.19 -6.18
C VAL A 81 4.33 -3.56 -5.14
N THR A 82 3.94 -4.33 -4.14
CA THR A 82 4.84 -4.64 -3.03
C THR A 82 4.50 -5.97 -2.35
N SER A 83 5.52 -6.57 -1.74
CA SER A 83 5.41 -7.69 -0.81
C SER A 83 5.19 -7.23 0.64
N ASN A 84 5.35 -5.94 0.92
CA ASN A 84 5.21 -5.39 2.26
C ASN A 84 3.76 -4.98 2.57
N VAL A 85 3.13 -5.71 3.48
CA VAL A 85 1.75 -5.43 3.89
C VAL A 85 1.59 -4.06 4.55
N GLU A 86 2.61 -3.53 5.24
CA GLU A 86 2.53 -2.22 5.90
C GLU A 86 2.23 -1.09 4.90
N ASP A 87 2.76 -1.19 3.69
CA ASP A 87 2.58 -0.16 2.67
C ASP A 87 1.14 -0.11 2.12
N ALA A 88 0.35 -1.15 2.36
CA ALA A 88 -1.07 -1.15 2.02
C ALA A 88 -1.88 -0.11 2.81
N LEU A 89 -1.37 0.37 3.95
CA LEU A 89 -2.04 1.41 4.75
C LEU A 89 -2.15 2.75 4.01
N TYR A 90 -1.23 3.02 3.08
CA TYR A 90 -1.13 4.30 2.39
C TYR A 90 -2.02 4.41 1.14
N SER A 91 -2.64 3.31 0.72
CA SER A 91 -3.46 3.22 -0.49
C SER A 91 -4.96 3.20 -0.18
N ASP A 92 -5.78 3.60 -1.14
CA ASP A 92 -7.23 3.65 -1.02
C ASP A 92 -7.87 2.29 -1.32
N TYR A 93 -7.32 1.57 -2.30
CA TYR A 93 -7.84 0.29 -2.80
C TYR A 93 -6.71 -0.74 -2.91
N ILE A 94 -6.99 -1.99 -2.54
CA ILE A 94 -5.98 -3.06 -2.49
C ILE A 94 -6.40 -4.21 -3.41
N PHE A 95 -5.45 -4.73 -4.17
CA PHE A 95 -5.51 -6.03 -4.83
C PHE A 95 -4.54 -6.99 -4.16
N VAL A 96 -4.94 -8.23 -3.95
CA VAL A 96 -4.12 -9.28 -3.34
C VAL A 96 -3.96 -10.42 -4.31
N TYR A 97 -2.72 -10.73 -4.65
CA TYR A 97 -2.37 -11.77 -5.58
C TYR A 97 -1.68 -12.96 -4.90
N ASP A 98 -1.98 -14.14 -5.40
CA ASP A 98 -1.24 -15.39 -5.13
C ASP A 98 -0.67 -15.90 -6.47
N GLY A 99 0.63 -15.64 -6.67
CA GLY A 99 1.22 -15.66 -8.00
C GLY A 99 0.41 -14.80 -8.98
N ASN A 100 0.09 -15.34 -10.16
CA ASN A 100 -0.66 -14.59 -11.18
C ASN A 100 -2.19 -14.53 -10.95
N LYS A 101 -2.71 -15.06 -9.82
CA LYS A 101 -4.15 -15.13 -9.55
C LYS A 101 -4.57 -14.03 -8.57
N LEU A 102 -5.55 -13.21 -8.96
CA LEU A 102 -6.22 -12.30 -8.05
C LEU A 102 -7.08 -13.11 -7.06
N VAL A 103 -6.82 -12.95 -5.76
CA VAL A 103 -7.51 -13.69 -4.69
C VAL A 103 -8.51 -12.82 -3.95
N LEU A 104 -8.17 -11.55 -3.73
CA LEU A 104 -8.99 -10.60 -2.98
C LEU A 104 -8.77 -9.18 -3.54
N GLU A 105 -9.83 -8.39 -3.61
CA GLU A 105 -9.76 -6.96 -3.94
C GLU A 105 -10.84 -6.19 -3.21
N GLY A 106 -10.61 -4.91 -2.95
CA GLY A 106 -11.57 -4.06 -2.27
C GLY A 106 -10.95 -2.78 -1.74
N ASN A 107 -11.75 -1.99 -1.03
CA ASN A 107 -11.22 -0.83 -0.32
C ASN A 107 -10.25 -1.30 0.76
N ARG A 108 -9.27 -0.45 1.09
CA ARG A 108 -8.21 -0.76 2.07
C ARG A 108 -8.74 -1.44 3.33
N ASN A 109 -9.73 -0.82 3.98
CA ASN A 109 -10.26 -1.29 5.26
C ASN A 109 -11.02 -2.62 5.14
N GLU A 110 -11.62 -2.92 3.98
CA GLU A 110 -12.33 -4.19 3.75
C GLU A 110 -11.32 -5.32 3.56
N VAL A 111 -10.30 -5.09 2.74
CA VAL A 111 -9.25 -6.08 2.47
C VAL A 111 -8.42 -6.37 3.73
N LEU A 112 -8.05 -5.35 4.49
CA LEU A 112 -7.23 -5.51 5.70
C LEU A 112 -8.00 -6.16 6.88
N LYS A 113 -9.33 -6.32 6.78
CA LYS A 113 -10.11 -7.13 7.74
C LYS A 113 -10.07 -8.63 7.43
N GLU A 114 -9.68 -9.03 6.22
CA GLU A 114 -9.59 -10.42 5.80
C GLU A 114 -8.33 -11.12 6.33
N GLU A 115 -8.13 -11.05 7.65
CA GLU A 115 -6.96 -11.54 8.39
C GLU A 115 -6.60 -12.98 7.98
N LYS A 116 -7.58 -13.89 8.02
CA LYS A 116 -7.36 -15.31 7.72
C LYS A 116 -6.86 -15.53 6.30
N THR A 117 -7.37 -14.77 5.35
CA THR A 117 -6.99 -14.87 3.93
C THR A 117 -5.57 -14.34 3.74
N LEU A 118 -5.26 -13.14 4.27
CA LEU A 118 -3.95 -12.52 4.14
C LEU A 118 -2.84 -13.32 4.86
N LYS A 119 -3.09 -13.80 6.08
CA LYS A 119 -2.15 -14.68 6.82
C LYS A 119 -1.88 -15.99 6.09
N ARG A 120 -2.91 -16.62 5.50
CA ARG A 120 -2.74 -17.86 4.71
C ARG A 120 -1.87 -17.65 3.47
N LEU A 121 -1.93 -16.47 2.85
CA LEU A 121 -1.12 -16.11 1.69
C LEU A 121 0.30 -15.64 2.05
N GLY A 122 0.62 -15.56 3.35
CA GLY A 122 1.94 -15.17 3.83
C GLY A 122 2.17 -13.66 3.96
N TYR A 123 1.16 -12.81 3.71
CA TYR A 123 1.29 -11.36 3.84
C TYR A 123 1.17 -10.87 5.30
N GLY A 124 0.40 -11.56 6.14
CA GLY A 124 0.10 -11.07 7.49
C GLY A 124 -0.89 -9.90 7.47
N LEU A 125 -0.72 -8.96 8.39
CA LEU A 125 -1.47 -7.70 8.46
C LEU A 125 -0.51 -6.57 8.83
N PRO A 126 -0.82 -5.31 8.49
CA PRO A 126 -0.10 -4.18 9.04
C PRO A 126 -0.19 -4.19 10.56
N PHE A 127 0.90 -3.84 11.25
CA PHE A 127 1.05 -3.97 12.69
C PHE A 127 -0.12 -3.35 13.47
N VAL A 128 -0.51 -2.12 13.10
CA VAL A 128 -1.61 -1.41 13.77
C VAL A 128 -2.94 -2.14 13.61
N VAL A 129 -3.18 -2.76 12.45
CA VAL A 129 -4.42 -3.48 12.16
C VAL A 129 -4.45 -4.79 12.94
N ASP A 130 -3.36 -5.56 12.91
CA ASP A 130 -3.27 -6.81 13.67
C ASP A 130 -3.45 -6.54 15.16
N LEU A 131 -2.71 -5.57 15.71
CA LEU A 131 -2.84 -5.17 17.12
C LEU A 131 -4.27 -4.74 17.46
N SER A 132 -4.89 -3.93 16.61
CA SER A 132 -6.27 -3.50 16.82
C SER A 132 -7.25 -4.66 16.85
N ILE A 133 -7.13 -5.63 15.93
CA ILE A 133 -7.96 -6.83 15.90
C ILE A 133 -7.73 -7.66 17.17
N GLN A 134 -6.48 -7.85 17.60
CA GLN A 134 -6.19 -8.57 18.83
C GLN A 134 -6.83 -7.90 20.04
N LEU A 135 -6.73 -6.57 20.17
CA LEU A 135 -7.35 -5.82 21.28
C LEU A 135 -8.89 -5.90 21.25
N ASN A 136 -9.51 -5.93 20.06
CA ASN A 136 -10.95 -6.19 19.93
C ASN A 136 -11.33 -7.59 20.48
N TYR A 137 -10.49 -8.62 20.32
CA TYR A 137 -10.78 -9.95 20.90
C TYR A 137 -10.80 -9.97 22.43
N TYR A 138 -10.16 -8.99 23.08
CA TYR A 138 -10.18 -8.81 24.52
C TYR A 138 -11.21 -7.77 24.98
N ASP A 139 -12.16 -7.40 24.11
CA ASP A 139 -13.20 -6.40 24.35
C ASP A 139 -12.66 -5.01 24.76
N ILE A 140 -11.40 -4.69 24.42
CA ILE A 140 -10.79 -3.38 24.70
C ILE A 140 -11.31 -2.34 23.70
N PHE A 141 -11.54 -2.75 22.46
CA PHE A 141 -12.08 -1.91 21.40
C PHE A 141 -13.35 -2.51 20.80
N ASN A 142 -14.10 -1.69 20.07
CA ASN A 142 -15.28 -2.09 19.28
C ASN A 142 -15.13 -1.81 17.78
N LYS A 143 -13.91 -1.44 17.34
CA LYS A 143 -13.60 -1.10 15.95
C LYS A 143 -12.14 -1.40 15.63
N VAL A 144 -11.84 -1.48 14.33
CA VAL A 144 -10.48 -1.68 13.82
C VAL A 144 -9.84 -0.33 13.49
N TYR A 145 -8.62 -0.11 13.97
CA TYR A 145 -7.78 1.05 13.69
C TYR A 145 -6.78 0.75 12.58
N TYR A 146 -6.45 1.77 11.78
CA TYR A 146 -5.51 1.68 10.64
C TYR A 146 -4.38 2.71 10.74
N ASP A 147 -4.35 3.47 11.83
CA ASP A 147 -3.35 4.48 12.14
C ASP A 147 -2.90 4.30 13.58
N LEU A 148 -1.58 4.30 13.78
CA LEU A 148 -0.99 3.97 15.08
C LEU A 148 -1.30 5.05 16.12
N ASP A 149 -1.28 6.32 15.73
CA ASP A 149 -1.55 7.43 16.63
C ASP A 149 -3.02 7.43 17.06
N GLU A 150 -3.94 7.10 16.15
CA GLU A 150 -5.35 6.90 16.48
C GLU A 150 -5.57 5.75 17.47
N LEU A 151 -4.88 4.63 17.28
CA LEU A 151 -4.96 3.47 18.17
C LEU A 151 -4.42 3.81 19.57
N VAL A 152 -3.22 4.40 19.65
CA VAL A 152 -2.59 4.78 20.93
C VAL A 152 -3.43 5.83 21.65
N GLY A 153 -3.95 6.82 20.91
CA GLY A 153 -4.85 7.82 21.45
C GLY A 153 -6.13 7.19 22.04
N ALA A 154 -6.65 6.13 21.42
CA ALA A 154 -7.80 5.41 21.95
C ALA A 154 -7.51 4.55 23.19
N LEU A 155 -6.26 4.10 23.40
CA LEU A 155 -5.87 3.36 24.61
C LEU A 155 -5.71 4.26 25.83
N TRP A 156 -5.24 5.50 25.64
CA TRP A 156 -4.94 6.45 26.72
C TRP A 156 -6.14 7.29 27.18
N ASN A 157 -7.30 7.14 26.55
CA ASN A 157 -8.56 7.78 26.95
C ASN A 157 -9.43 6.81 27.75
#